data_AF-S6UR97-F1
#
_entry.id   AF-S6UR97-F1
#
_cell.length_a   1.000
_cell.length_b   1.000
_cell.length_c   1.000
_cell.angle_alpha   90.00
_cell.angle_beta   90.00
_cell.angle_gamma   90.00
#
_symmetry.space_group_name_H-M   'P 1'
#
loop_
_entity.id
_entity.type
_entity.pdbx_description
1 polymer ?
#
loop_
_entity_poly.entity_id
_entity_poly.type
_entity_poly.pdbx_seq_one_letter_code
_entity_poly.pdbx_strand_id
1 'polypeptide(L)'
;MTVILDIELVRTFHAVARLGKFSAAAEQLHKSPAAVSVHIQRLETVAGGRLLNRDNQAVSLTALGKRLLLSTTELLCTHDRVLADLHGTHLAGRIMLGVPDEYAVHVIRDILPVF
;
A
#
# COMPACT_ATOMS: atom_id res chain seq x y z
N MET A 1 -12.06 -9.65 -23.08
CA MET A 1 -12.32 -10.05 -21.68
C MET A 1 -11.94 -8.87 -20.81
N THR A 2 -12.89 -8.23 -20.15
CA THR A 2 -12.64 -7.12 -19.22
C THR A 2 -12.03 -7.69 -17.95
N VAL A 3 -10.71 -7.56 -17.83
CA VAL A 3 -10.00 -7.98 -16.63
C VAL A 3 -10.21 -6.89 -15.56
N ILE A 4 -10.81 -7.26 -14.44
CA ILE A 4 -11.09 -6.34 -13.33
C ILE A 4 -9.93 -6.41 -12.34
N LEU A 5 -9.42 -5.25 -11.94
CA LEU A 5 -8.39 -5.13 -10.92
C LEU A 5 -9.03 -4.67 -9.60
N ASP A 6 -9.30 -5.63 -8.71
CA ASP A 6 -9.86 -5.34 -7.39
C ASP A 6 -8.85 -4.63 -6.47
N ILE A 7 -9.26 -3.48 -5.93
CA ILE A 7 -8.47 -2.69 -4.98
C ILE A 7 -8.06 -3.51 -3.75
N GLU A 8 -8.94 -4.40 -3.28
CA GLU A 8 -8.66 -5.25 -2.13
C GLU A 8 -7.51 -6.24 -2.39
N LEU A 9 -7.45 -6.80 -3.61
CA LEU A 9 -6.36 -7.68 -4.03
C LEU A 9 -5.03 -6.91 -4.09
N VAL A 10 -5.08 -5.70 -4.64
CA VAL A 10 -3.91 -4.80 -4.73
C VAL A 10 -3.42 -4.40 -3.35
N ARG A 11 -4.30 -4.01 -2.41
CA ARG A 11 -3.92 -3.73 -1.01
C ARG A 11 -3.31 -4.95 -0.32
N THR A 12 -3.87 -6.14 -0.57
CA THR A 12 -3.33 -7.38 -0.03
C THR A 12 -1.91 -7.63 -0.52
N PHE A 13 -1.66 -7.42 -1.81
CA PHE A 13 -0.32 -7.51 -2.40
C PHE A 13 0.67 -6.49 -1.83
N HIS A 14 0.25 -5.23 -1.67
CA HIS A 14 1.08 -4.19 -1.03
C HIS A 14 1.47 -4.55 0.41
N ALA A 15 0.53 -5.09 1.19
CA ALA A 15 0.82 -5.54 2.56
C ALA A 15 1.85 -6.69 2.58
N VAL A 16 1.69 -7.69 1.70
CA VAL A 16 2.64 -8.81 1.59
C VAL A 16 4.01 -8.32 1.11
N ALA A 17 4.06 -7.42 0.13
CA ALA A 17 5.29 -6.84 -0.39
C ALA A 17 6.05 -6.03 0.66
N ARG A 18 5.33 -5.32 1.54
CA ARG A 18 5.92 -4.51 2.63
C ARG A 18 6.45 -5.38 3.78
N LEU A 19 5.73 -6.43 4.15
CA LEU A 19 6.05 -7.26 5.31
C LEU A 19 6.95 -8.45 4.99
N GLY A 20 7.03 -8.85 3.72
CA GLY A 20 7.84 -9.99 3.27
C GLY A 20 7.37 -11.36 3.77
N LYS A 21 6.19 -11.44 4.41
CA LYS A 21 5.60 -12.67 4.95
C LYS A 21 4.07 -12.68 4.81
N PHE A 22 3.53 -13.81 4.37
CA PHE A 22 2.07 -14.00 4.25
C PHE A 22 1.34 -13.93 5.58
N SER A 23 1.88 -14.53 6.64
CA SER A 23 1.26 -14.51 7.98
C SER A 23 1.19 -13.10 8.56
N ALA A 24 2.26 -12.31 8.43
CA ALA A 24 2.28 -10.93 8.91
C ALA A 24 1.26 -10.05 8.14
N ALA A 25 1.13 -10.25 6.83
CA ALA A 25 0.12 -9.54 6.03
C ALA A 25 -1.31 -9.97 6.40
N ALA A 26 -1.52 -11.25 6.72
CA ALA A 26 -2.79 -11.77 7.18
C ALA A 26 -3.22 -11.13 8.50
N GLU A 27 -2.31 -11.03 9.48
CA GLU A 27 -2.54 -10.32 10.73
C GLU A 27 -2.87 -8.84 10.50
N GLN A 28 -2.09 -8.15 9.67
CA GLN A 28 -2.30 -6.72 9.39
C GLN A 28 -3.64 -6.43 8.68
N LEU A 29 -4.14 -7.38 7.89
CA LEU A 29 -5.39 -7.25 7.14
C LEU A 29 -6.59 -7.87 7.87
N HIS A 30 -6.40 -8.38 9.09
CA HIS A 30 -7.41 -9.16 9.83
C HIS A 30 -8.02 -10.29 9.00
N LYS A 31 -7.18 -10.98 8.22
CA LYS A 31 -7.56 -12.08 7.33
C LYS A 31 -6.80 -13.36 7.67
N SER A 32 -7.26 -14.50 7.17
CA SER A 32 -6.50 -15.75 7.27
C SER A 32 -5.36 -15.79 6.24
N PRO A 33 -4.22 -16.45 6.54
CA PRO A 33 -3.14 -16.64 5.56
C PRO A 33 -3.60 -17.32 4.26
N ALA A 34 -4.60 -18.20 4.35
CA ALA A 34 -5.23 -18.82 3.19
C ALA A 34 -5.96 -17.80 2.31
N ALA A 35 -6.72 -16.86 2.90
CA ALA A 35 -7.39 -15.81 2.15
C ALA A 35 -6.38 -14.88 1.44
N VAL A 36 -5.29 -14.51 2.12
CA VAL A 36 -4.21 -13.73 1.52
C VAL A 36 -3.59 -14.46 0.32
N SER A 37 -3.32 -15.78 0.45
CA SER A 37 -2.79 -16.59 -0.65
C SER A 37 -3.72 -16.62 -1.86
N VAL A 38 -5.04 -16.79 -1.63
CA VAL A 38 -6.06 -16.77 -2.69
C VAL A 38 -6.13 -15.39 -3.36
N HIS A 39 -6.02 -14.31 -2.60
CA HIS A 39 -6.02 -12.95 -3.15
C HIS A 39 -4.83 -12.71 -4.07
N ILE A 40 -3.63 -13.11 -3.64
CA ILE A 40 -2.43 -13.02 -4.47
C ILE A 40 -2.59 -13.85 -5.74
N GLN A 41 -3.08 -15.09 -5.64
CA GLN A 41 -3.23 -15.96 -6.80
C GLN A 41 -4.25 -15.42 -7.82
N ARG A 42 -5.33 -14.82 -7.35
CA ARG A 42 -6.28 -14.09 -8.22
C ARG A 42 -5.61 -12.90 -8.89
N LEU A 43 -4.83 -12.11 -8.15
CA LEU A 43 -4.10 -10.98 -8.69
C LEU A 43 -3.05 -11.41 -9.74
N GLU A 44 -2.36 -12.52 -9.51
CA GLU A 44 -1.40 -13.11 -10.47
C GLU A 44 -2.10 -13.59 -11.75
N THR A 45 -3.32 -14.11 -11.63
CA THR A 45 -4.16 -14.51 -12.77
C THR A 45 -4.56 -13.28 -13.60
N VAL A 46 -4.94 -12.19 -12.93
CA VAL A 46 -5.26 -10.89 -13.55
C VAL A 46 -4.03 -10.24 -14.21
N ALA A 47 -2.88 -10.29 -13.55
CA ALA A 47 -1.62 -9.72 -14.04
C ALA A 47 -0.94 -10.56 -15.14
N GLY A 48 -1.41 -11.80 -15.36
CA GLY A 48 -0.86 -12.71 -16.37
C GLY A 48 0.50 -13.31 -15.99
N GLY A 49 0.86 -13.32 -14.70
CA GLY A 49 2.15 -13.85 -14.26
C GLY A 49 2.38 -13.78 -12.75
N ARG A 50 3.45 -14.45 -12.29
CA ARG A 50 3.84 -14.46 -10.88
C ARG A 50 4.33 -13.09 -10.44
N LEU A 51 3.76 -12.59 -9.35
CA LEU A 51 4.09 -11.30 -8.74
C LEU A 51 5.05 -11.46 -7.57
N LEU A 52 5.00 -12.62 -6.90
CA LEU A 52 5.78 -12.93 -5.72
C LEU A 52 6.51 -14.26 -5.89
N ASN A 53 7.79 -14.30 -5.53
CA ASN A 53 8.55 -15.52 -5.33
C ASN A 53 8.31 -16.01 -3.89
N ARG A 54 7.89 -17.27 -3.79
CA ARG A 54 7.65 -17.96 -2.52
C ARG A 54 8.91 -18.75 -2.17
N ASP A 55 9.81 -18.15 -1.42
CA ASP A 55 10.86 -18.89 -0.73
C ASP A 55 10.36 -19.29 0.66
N ASN A 56 10.79 -20.45 1.15
CA ASN A 56 10.23 -21.11 2.34
C ASN A 56 10.30 -20.27 3.64
N GLN A 57 11.08 -19.19 3.65
CA GLN A 57 11.22 -18.25 4.77
C GLN A 57 10.93 -16.78 4.41
N ALA A 58 10.93 -16.42 3.13
CA ALA A 58 10.87 -15.03 2.70
C ALA A 58 10.06 -14.88 1.41
N VAL A 59 9.25 -13.84 1.35
CA VAL A 59 8.54 -13.43 0.13
C VAL A 59 9.35 -12.35 -0.57
N SER A 60 9.69 -12.58 -1.83
CA SER A 60 10.42 -11.62 -2.67
C SER A 60 9.57 -11.19 -3.88
N LEU A 61 9.70 -9.94 -4.30
CA LEU A 61 8.99 -9.43 -5.49
C LEU A 61 9.66 -9.89 -6.79
N THR A 62 8.86 -10.36 -7.74
CA THR A 62 9.33 -10.60 -9.12
C THR A 62 9.50 -9.28 -9.87
N ALA A 63 10.10 -9.30 -11.07
CA ALA A 63 10.16 -8.12 -11.93
C ALA A 63 8.75 -7.59 -12.28
N LEU A 64 7.79 -8.49 -12.49
CA LEU A 64 6.38 -8.14 -12.71
C LEU A 64 5.77 -7.53 -11.45
N GLY A 65 6.03 -8.13 -10.28
CA GLY A 65 5.59 -7.62 -8.98
C GLY A 65 6.09 -6.20 -8.70
N LYS A 66 7.36 -5.90 -9.00
CA LYS A 66 7.93 -4.54 -8.84
C LYS A 66 7.23 -3.53 -9.73
N ARG A 67 6.95 -3.88 -11.00
CA ARG A 67 6.21 -3.01 -11.92
C ARG A 67 4.79 -2.76 -11.43
N LEU A 68 4.08 -3.81 -11.00
CA LEU A 68 2.74 -3.69 -10.47
C LEU A 68 2.70 -2.83 -9.21
N LEU A 69 3.66 -3.02 -8.29
CA LEU A 69 3.78 -2.21 -7.07
C LEU A 69 3.93 -0.72 -7.42
N LEU A 70 4.84 -0.39 -8.34
CA LEU A 70 5.06 0.98 -8.77
C LEU A 70 3.78 1.62 -9.35
N SER A 71 3.12 0.93 -10.28
CA SER A 71 1.92 1.45 -10.95
C SER A 71 0.69 1.52 -10.05
N THR A 72 0.58 0.64 -9.06
CA THR A 72 -0.59 0.58 -8.17
C THR A 72 -0.46 1.43 -6.92
N THR A 73 0.74 1.91 -6.59
CA THR A 73 0.97 2.81 -5.44
C THR A 73 0.18 4.11 -5.61
N GLU A 74 0.31 4.76 -6.77
CA GLU A 74 -0.41 6.00 -7.07
C GLU A 74 -1.93 5.76 -7.18
N LEU A 75 -2.33 4.63 -7.76
CA LEU A 75 -3.73 4.22 -7.86
C LEU A 75 -4.38 4.12 -6.47
N LEU A 76 -3.74 3.41 -5.53
CA LEU A 76 -4.24 3.30 -4.15
C LEU A 76 -4.30 4.67 -3.46
N CYS A 77 -3.28 5.51 -3.64
CA CYS A 77 -3.26 6.85 -3.08
C CYS A 77 -4.41 7.73 -3.59
N THR A 78 -4.66 7.72 -4.91
CA THR A 78 -5.78 8.44 -5.51
C THR A 78 -7.12 7.87 -5.05
N HIS A 79 -7.25 6.56 -4.97
CA HIS A 79 -8.46 5.91 -4.44
C HIS A 79 -8.74 6.34 -2.99
N ASP A 80 -7.73 6.32 -2.12
CA ASP A 80 -7.83 6.78 -0.74
C ASP A 80 -8.19 8.27 -0.66
N ARG A 81 -7.61 9.11 -1.53
CA ARG A 81 -7.92 10.54 -1.61
C ARG A 81 -9.37 10.79 -2.01
N VAL A 82 -9.87 10.08 -3.03
CA VAL A 82 -11.27 10.20 -3.47
C VAL A 82 -12.22 9.79 -2.36
N LEU A 83 -11.94 8.70 -1.63
CA LEU A 83 -12.75 8.30 -0.49
C LEU A 83 -12.70 9.33 0.66
N ALA A 84 -11.53 9.91 0.93
CA ALA A 84 -11.38 10.94 1.96
C ALA A 84 -12.18 12.21 1.62
N ASP A 85 -12.16 12.62 0.34
CA ASP A 85 -12.91 13.77 -0.18
C ASP A 85 -14.43 13.54 -0.07
N LEU A 86 -14.89 12.36 -0.50
CA LEU A 86 -16.30 11.97 -0.44
C LEU A 86 -16.82 11.81 1.00
N HIS A 87 -16.00 11.27 1.91
CA HIS A 87 -16.36 11.13 3.32
C HIS A 87 -16.18 12.42 4.12
N GLY A 88 -15.83 13.53 3.47
CA GLY A 88 -15.63 14.83 4.13
C GLY A 88 -14.55 14.78 5.22
N THR A 89 -13.65 13.78 5.18
CA THR A 89 -12.56 13.63 6.14
C THR A 89 -11.43 14.54 5.71
N HIS A 90 -11.69 15.85 5.67
CA HIS A 90 -10.62 16.81 5.82
C HIS A 90 -9.93 16.48 7.13
N LEU A 91 -8.61 16.29 7.11
CA LEU A 91 -7.79 16.22 8.32
C LEU A 91 -7.85 17.60 8.99
N ALA A 92 -8.96 17.88 9.66
CA ALA A 92 -9.22 19.12 10.37
C ALA A 92 -8.72 18.94 11.80
N GLY A 93 -7.58 19.55 12.09
CA GLY A 93 -6.96 19.48 13.40
C GLY A 93 -5.72 20.36 13.47
N ARG A 94 -5.47 20.92 14.64
CA ARG A 94 -4.25 21.69 14.91
C ARG A 94 -3.19 20.73 15.44
N ILE A 95 -2.19 20.41 14.63
CA ILE A 95 -1.02 19.65 15.08
C ILE A 95 -0.05 20.62 15.74
N MET A 96 0.24 20.47 17.04
CA MET A 96 1.37 21.15 17.68
C MET A 96 2.63 20.32 17.46
N LEU A 97 3.57 20.86 16.69
CA LEU A 97 4.92 20.31 16.57
C LEU A 97 5.83 21.05 17.55
N GLY A 98 6.26 20.39 18.62
CA GLY A 98 7.28 20.90 19.53
C GLY A 98 8.66 20.63 18.93
N VAL A 99 9.29 21.66 18.36
CA VAL A 99 10.60 21.56 17.71
C VAL A 99 11.55 22.55 18.37
N PRO A 100 12.80 22.15 18.71
CA PRO A 100 13.84 23.09 19.12
C PRO A 100 14.09 24.11 18.00
N ASP A 101 14.35 25.37 18.36
CA ASP A 101 14.48 26.51 17.43
C ASP A 101 15.39 26.21 16.22
N GLU A 102 16.50 25.52 16.49
CA GLU A 102 17.53 25.10 15.55
C GLU A 102 16.99 24.22 14.40
N TYR A 103 15.94 23.43 14.66
CA TYR A 103 15.34 22.50 13.71
C TYR A 103 14.01 23.00 13.13
N ALA A 104 13.38 24.01 13.75
CA ALA A 104 12.08 24.52 13.34
C ALA A 104 12.11 25.01 11.87
N VAL A 105 13.16 25.71 11.47
CA VAL A 105 13.29 26.27 10.10
C VAL A 105 13.41 25.16 9.05
N HIS A 106 14.07 24.04 9.36
CA HIS A 106 14.24 22.94 8.42
C HIS A 106 12.97 22.10 8.32
N VAL A 107 12.37 21.76 9.46
CA VAL A 107 11.18 20.89 9.55
C VAL A 107 9.94 21.58 8.97
N ILE A 108 9.76 22.88 9.21
CA ILE A 108 8.62 23.63 8.68
C ILE A 108 8.67 23.72 7.15
N ARG A 109 9.86 23.86 6.57
CA ARG A 109 10.04 24.03 5.12
C ARG A 109 9.70 22.77 4.32
N ASP A 110 9.96 21.60 4.89
CA ASP A 110 9.69 20.31 4.23
C ASP A 110 8.26 19.80 4.45
N ILE A 111 7.61 20.20 5.55
CA ILE A 111 6.29 19.67 5.95
C ILE A 111 5.13 20.59 5.53
N LEU A 112 5.34 21.91 5.50
CA LEU A 112 4.34 22.83 4.97
C LEU A 112 4.61 23.10 3.49
N PRO A 113 3.66 22.82 2.57
CA PRO A 113 3.77 23.35 1.23
C PRO A 113 3.82 24.87 1.30
N VAL A 114 4.70 25.47 0.49
CA VAL A 114 4.74 26.92 0.28
C VAL A 114 3.34 27.33 -0.21
N PHE A 115 2.65 28.13 0.59
CA PHE A 115 1.39 28.75 0.20
C PHE A 115 1.62 29.79 -0.90
#